data_AF-E7N2S5-F1
#
_entry.id   AF-E7N2S5-F1
#
_cell.length_a   1.000
_cell.length_b   1.000
_cell.length_c   1.000
_cell.angle_alpha   90.00
_cell.angle_beta   90.00
_cell.angle_gamma   90.00
#
_symmetry.space_group_name_H-M   'P 1'
#
loop_
_entity.id
_entity.type
_entity.pdbx_description
1 polymer ?
#
loop_
_entity_poly.entity_id
_entity_poly.type
_entity_poly.pdbx_seq_one_letter_code
_entity_poly.pdbx_strand_id
1 'polypeptide(L)'
;MGKYRLTVAGLGPGAPGLVTRETWDRIATARHIILRTRIHPTVEALDAAGISYESYDDFYETAADFEELYARIAGDLLQRAAQEEILYLVPGSPFVAERTVHLLRAWTHAEGEDVKILPAMSFLEPLFAVLGLDPVHGLSIVDAADEDRIAEGLRGDTIVTQVYAREIASNLKLLLMEHMEDTREVYYLHHLCLPDERIARIALFELDRQEDTDHLTSLFIPDTPLFWEK
;
A
#
# COMPACT_ATOMS: atom_id res chain seq x y z
N MET A 1 -14.41 18.51 -21.25
CA MET A 1 -13.36 18.49 -20.21
C MET A 1 -14.05 17.96 -18.96
N GLY A 2 -13.55 16.88 -18.37
CA GLY A 2 -14.16 16.30 -17.18
C GLY A 2 -14.16 17.28 -16.01
N LYS A 3 -15.12 17.12 -15.10
CA LYS A 3 -15.31 17.95 -13.89
C LYS A 3 -14.04 18.07 -13.05
N TYR A 4 -13.23 17.02 -13.01
CA TYR A 4 -11.99 16.96 -12.25
C TYR A 4 -10.79 16.78 -13.18
N ARG A 5 -9.75 17.60 -13.01
CA ARG A 5 -8.45 17.45 -13.69
C ARG A 5 -7.45 16.78 -12.77
N LEU A 6 -7.75 15.56 -12.35
CA LEU A 6 -6.92 14.76 -11.45
C LEU A 6 -6.25 13.61 -12.21
N THR A 7 -4.93 13.51 -12.10
CA THR A 7 -4.18 12.31 -12.46
C THR A 7 -3.55 11.72 -11.22
N VAL A 8 -3.75 10.43 -10.98
CA VAL A 8 -3.10 9.68 -9.90
C VAL A 8 -1.97 8.83 -10.50
N ALA A 9 -0.80 8.81 -9.86
CA ALA A 9 0.30 7.94 -10.26
C ALA A 9 1.08 7.42 -9.04
N GLY A 10 1.83 6.34 -9.22
CA GLY A 10 2.58 5.68 -8.14
C GLY A 10 4.07 5.95 -8.18
N LEU A 11 4.69 6.12 -7.01
CA LEU A 11 6.14 6.30 -6.82
C LEU A 11 6.94 4.99 -6.79
N GLY A 12 6.27 3.85 -7.02
CA GLY A 12 6.88 2.53 -6.90
C GLY A 12 7.11 2.12 -5.44
N PRO A 13 7.63 0.91 -5.20
CA PRO A 13 7.72 0.33 -3.85
C PRO A 13 8.89 0.84 -3.00
N GLY A 14 9.72 1.75 -3.49
CA GLY A 14 10.85 2.29 -2.73
C GLY A 14 11.91 2.93 -3.60
N ALA A 15 12.67 2.12 -4.34
CA ALA A 15 13.76 2.61 -5.17
C ALA A 15 13.26 3.49 -6.34
N PRO A 16 13.87 4.68 -6.59
CA PRO A 16 13.46 5.58 -7.67
C PRO A 16 13.46 4.94 -9.07
N GLY A 17 14.34 3.96 -9.30
CA GLY A 17 14.41 3.23 -10.58
C GLY A 17 13.19 2.35 -10.87
N LEU A 18 12.29 2.18 -9.90
CA LEU A 18 11.04 1.44 -10.04
C LEU A 18 9.83 2.35 -10.31
N VAL A 19 10.04 3.67 -10.37
CA VAL A 19 9.05 4.59 -10.92
C VAL A 19 8.96 4.35 -12.42
N THR A 20 7.74 4.22 -12.95
CA THR A 20 7.57 4.02 -14.39
C THR A 20 8.03 5.26 -15.15
N ARG A 21 8.54 5.05 -16.37
CA ARG A 21 8.90 6.16 -17.25
C ARG A 21 7.72 7.10 -17.52
N GLU A 22 6.51 6.55 -17.67
CA GLU A 22 5.30 7.34 -17.88
C GLU A 22 5.00 8.23 -16.67
N THR A 23 5.12 7.71 -15.45
CA THR A 23 4.96 8.51 -14.24
C THR A 23 6.03 9.59 -14.14
N TRP A 24 7.29 9.28 -14.43
CA TRP A 24 8.38 10.26 -14.38
C TRP A 24 8.22 11.38 -15.42
N ASP A 25 7.86 11.05 -16.66
CA ASP A 25 7.58 12.03 -17.72
C ASP A 25 6.39 12.94 -17.32
N ARG A 26 5.41 12.38 -16.61
CA ARG A 26 4.28 13.13 -16.08
C ARG A 26 4.69 14.06 -14.93
N ILE A 27 5.52 13.60 -14.00
CA ILE A 27 6.10 14.41 -12.92
C ILE A 27 6.85 15.61 -13.49
N ALA A 28 7.69 15.40 -14.51
CA ALA A 28 8.52 16.44 -15.12
C ALA A 28 7.71 17.57 -15.80
N THR A 29 6.43 17.34 -16.11
CA THR A 29 5.56 18.30 -16.82
C THR A 29 4.40 18.81 -15.98
N ALA A 30 4.15 18.23 -14.81
CA ALA A 30 3.06 18.63 -13.93
C ALA A 30 3.34 19.98 -13.27
N ARG A 31 2.30 20.81 -13.15
CA ARG A 31 2.40 22.13 -12.49
C ARG A 31 2.11 22.06 -11.01
N HIS A 32 1.17 21.20 -10.62
CA HIS A 32 0.73 21.01 -9.24
C HIS A 32 0.87 19.52 -8.92
N ILE A 33 1.85 19.21 -8.07
CA ILE A 33 2.13 17.87 -7.60
C ILE A 33 1.79 17.83 -6.13
N ILE A 34 1.01 16.84 -5.72
CA ILE A 34 0.68 16.60 -4.32
C ILE A 34 1.02 15.16 -3.99
N LEU A 35 1.84 14.96 -2.96
CA LEU A 35 2.17 13.65 -2.43
C LEU A 35 1.16 13.24 -1.35
N ARG A 36 0.82 11.96 -1.28
CA ARG A 36 0.14 11.40 -0.09
C ARG A 36 0.97 11.66 1.16
N THR A 37 2.28 11.43 1.05
CA THR A 37 3.27 11.63 2.10
C THR A 37 4.62 11.90 1.46
N ARG A 38 5.43 12.75 2.10
CA ARG A 38 6.85 12.94 1.74
C ARG A 38 7.75 11.83 2.27
N ILE A 39 7.23 10.96 3.15
CA ILE A 39 7.96 9.85 3.76
C ILE A 39 7.99 8.68 2.77
N HIS A 40 8.89 8.76 1.80
CA HIS A 40 9.11 7.70 0.80
C HIS A 40 10.47 7.85 0.13
N PRO A 41 11.28 6.79 -0.06
CA PRO A 41 12.65 6.94 -0.59
C PRO A 41 12.73 7.57 -1.99
N THR A 42 11.73 7.36 -2.85
CA THR A 42 11.65 8.04 -4.16
C THR A 42 11.65 9.58 -4.06
N VAL A 43 11.23 10.16 -2.92
CA VAL A 43 11.15 11.62 -2.76
C VAL A 43 12.52 12.28 -2.85
N GLU A 44 13.59 11.64 -2.38
CA GLU A 44 14.95 12.15 -2.54
C GLU A 44 15.33 12.38 -4.01
N ALA A 45 14.84 11.52 -4.91
CA ALA A 45 15.07 11.68 -6.35
C ALA A 45 14.25 12.84 -6.95
N LEU A 46 13.06 13.14 -6.40
CA LEU A 46 12.27 14.32 -6.78
C LEU A 46 13.00 15.60 -6.36
N ASP A 47 13.51 15.63 -5.13
CA ASP A 47 14.26 16.76 -4.58
C ASP A 47 15.55 17.01 -5.39
N ALA A 48 16.30 15.95 -5.70
CA ALA A 48 17.51 16.03 -6.51
C ALA A 48 17.23 16.53 -7.94
N ALA A 49 16.04 16.26 -8.48
CA ALA A 49 15.59 16.75 -9.77
C ALA A 49 14.99 18.18 -9.72
N GLY A 50 14.90 18.79 -8.53
CA GLY A 50 14.33 20.13 -8.35
C GLY A 50 12.81 20.18 -8.57
N ILE A 51 12.11 19.05 -8.39
CA ILE A 51 10.67 18.97 -8.52
C ILE A 51 10.02 19.55 -7.26
N SER A 52 9.13 20.53 -7.43
CA SER A 52 8.35 21.09 -6.32
C SER A 52 7.03 20.35 -6.14
N TYR A 53 6.65 20.10 -4.89
CA TYR A 53 5.41 19.40 -4.54
C TYR A 53 4.84 19.91 -3.20
N GLU A 54 3.55 19.69 -2.99
CA GLU A 54 2.88 19.73 -1.69
C GLU A 54 2.73 18.30 -1.14
N SER A 55 2.40 18.15 0.14
CA SER A 55 2.21 16.84 0.78
C SER A 55 1.06 16.88 1.78
N TYR A 56 0.34 15.77 1.96
CA TYR A 56 -0.69 15.63 2.98
C TYR A 56 -0.19 15.20 4.38
N ASP A 57 1.12 15.22 4.64
CA ASP A 57 1.66 14.79 5.95
C ASP A 57 1.02 15.54 7.14
N ASP A 58 0.69 16.83 6.99
CA ASP A 58 0.03 17.64 8.04
C ASP A 58 -1.39 17.12 8.37
N PHE A 59 -2.03 16.40 7.45
CA PHE A 59 -3.35 15.80 7.73
C PHE A 59 -3.21 14.62 8.69
N TYR A 60 -2.09 13.89 8.66
CA TYR A 60 -1.82 12.78 9.58
C TYR A 60 -1.70 13.27 11.03
N GLU A 61 -1.22 14.50 11.25
CA GLU A 61 -1.09 15.06 12.60
C GLU A 61 -2.44 15.42 13.25
N THR A 62 -3.49 15.61 12.45
CA THR A 62 -4.77 16.17 12.90
C THR A 62 -5.97 15.24 12.75
N ALA A 63 -5.81 14.08 12.12
CA ALA A 63 -6.90 13.12 11.94
C ALA A 63 -7.11 12.26 13.19
N ALA A 64 -8.37 11.93 13.50
CA ALA A 64 -8.66 11.04 14.63
C ALA A 64 -8.36 9.57 14.29
N ASP A 65 -8.56 9.18 13.04
CA ASP A 65 -8.29 7.85 12.51
C ASP A 65 -7.94 7.89 11.01
N PHE A 66 -7.53 6.74 10.47
CA PHE A 66 -7.14 6.59 9.07
C PHE A 66 -8.29 6.74 8.08
N GLU A 67 -9.51 6.31 8.43
CA GLU A 67 -10.67 6.43 7.54
C GLU A 67 -11.03 7.90 7.32
N GLU A 68 -11.07 8.70 8.40
CA GLU A 68 -11.26 10.14 8.34
C GLU A 68 -10.13 10.82 7.54
N LEU A 69 -8.87 10.44 7.80
CA LEU A 69 -7.71 10.96 7.10
C LEU A 69 -7.84 10.79 5.58
N TYR A 70 -8.08 9.55 5.11
CA TYR A 70 -8.13 9.27 3.67
C TYR A 70 -9.33 9.93 3.00
N ALA A 71 -10.47 10.04 3.69
CA ALA A 71 -11.63 10.79 3.21
C ALA A 71 -11.35 12.29 3.08
N ARG A 72 -10.65 12.89 4.06
CA ARG A 72 -10.23 14.30 4.01
C ARG A 72 -9.29 14.56 2.83
N ILE A 73 -8.30 13.69 2.62
CA ILE A 73 -7.37 13.78 1.48
C ILE A 73 -8.14 13.73 0.16
N ALA A 74 -9.01 12.72 -0.02
CA ALA A 74 -9.79 12.56 -1.24
C ALA A 74 -10.70 13.78 -1.50
N GLY A 75 -11.32 14.34 -0.46
CA GLY A 75 -12.19 15.50 -0.56
C GLY A 75 -11.45 16.76 -1.01
N ASP A 76 -10.31 17.05 -0.38
CA ASP A 76 -9.45 18.18 -0.75
C ASP A 76 -8.93 18.04 -2.19
N LEU A 77 -8.47 16.85 -2.59
CA LEU A 77 -8.02 16.56 -3.95
C LEU A 77 -9.11 16.86 -4.99
N LEU A 78 -10.35 16.42 -4.76
CA LEU A 78 -11.45 16.71 -5.70
C LEU A 78 -11.79 18.20 -5.74
N GLN A 79 -11.75 18.90 -4.61
CA GLN A 79 -11.98 20.34 -4.56
C GLN A 79 -10.94 21.11 -5.38
N ARG A 80 -9.65 20.77 -5.22
CA ARG A 80 -8.55 21.38 -5.98
C ARG A 80 -8.60 21.01 -7.46
N ALA A 81 -8.83 19.73 -7.77
CA ALA A 81 -8.89 19.23 -9.15
C ALA A 81 -10.06 19.81 -9.97
N ALA A 82 -11.10 20.35 -9.32
CA ALA A 82 -12.15 21.11 -9.99
C ALA A 82 -11.65 22.47 -10.52
N GLN A 83 -10.61 23.03 -9.90
CA GLN A 83 -10.11 24.39 -10.17
C GLN A 83 -8.81 24.39 -10.98
N GLU A 84 -7.98 23.36 -10.85
CA GLU A 84 -6.70 23.23 -11.53
C GLU A 84 -6.33 21.77 -11.83
N GLU A 85 -5.24 21.56 -12.56
CA GLU A 85 -4.75 20.24 -12.93
C GLU A 85 -3.79 19.73 -11.86
N ILE A 86 -4.15 18.61 -11.22
CA ILE A 86 -3.41 17.99 -10.11
C ILE A 86 -2.79 16.67 -10.57
N LEU A 87 -1.51 16.48 -10.27
CA LEU A 87 -0.86 15.17 -10.22
C LEU A 87 -0.75 14.73 -8.76
N TYR A 88 -1.54 13.74 -8.37
CA TYR A 88 -1.46 13.11 -7.06
C TYR A 88 -0.55 11.89 -7.11
N LEU A 89 0.47 11.86 -6.26
CA LEU A 89 1.46 10.79 -6.19
C LEU A 89 1.31 10.00 -4.90
N VAL A 90 1.21 8.69 -5.03
CA VAL A 90 1.09 7.75 -3.91
C VAL A 90 2.29 6.81 -3.85
N PRO A 91 2.73 6.36 -2.67
CA PRO A 91 3.65 5.24 -2.52
C PRO A 91 3.15 3.97 -3.22
N GLY A 92 4.06 3.20 -3.81
CA GLY A 92 3.71 1.95 -4.48
C GLY A 92 2.84 2.17 -5.73
N SER A 93 1.82 1.34 -5.87
CA SER A 93 0.88 1.36 -6.99
C SER A 93 -0.47 1.93 -6.56
N PRO A 94 -1.09 2.86 -7.33
CA PRO A 94 -2.45 3.36 -7.04
C PRO A 94 -3.53 2.28 -6.99
N PHE A 95 -3.25 1.09 -7.52
CA PHE A 95 -4.20 -0.02 -7.61
C PHE A 95 -4.11 -1.01 -6.44
N VAL A 96 -3.09 -0.88 -5.58
CA VAL A 96 -2.81 -1.86 -4.53
C VAL A 96 -2.81 -1.19 -3.17
N ALA A 97 -3.78 -1.57 -2.32
CA ALA A 97 -3.90 -1.13 -0.93
C ALA A 97 -3.83 0.40 -0.70
N GLU A 98 -4.32 1.18 -1.67
CA GLU A 98 -4.31 2.65 -1.60
C GLU A 98 -5.73 3.21 -1.42
N ARG A 99 -6.09 3.50 -0.15
CA ARG A 99 -7.45 3.85 0.27
C ARG A 99 -7.94 5.16 -0.34
N THR A 100 -7.08 6.18 -0.44
CA THR A 100 -7.46 7.46 -1.04
C THR A 100 -7.88 7.28 -2.50
N VAL A 101 -7.19 6.43 -3.26
CA VAL A 101 -7.50 6.19 -4.67
C VAL A 101 -8.81 5.40 -4.83
N HIS A 102 -9.09 4.47 -3.91
CA HIS A 102 -10.40 3.79 -3.87
C HIS A 102 -11.55 4.79 -3.66
N LEU A 103 -11.43 5.70 -2.68
CA LEU A 103 -12.43 6.72 -2.39
C LEU A 103 -12.64 7.67 -3.58
N LEU A 104 -11.54 8.16 -4.18
CA LEU A 104 -11.59 9.00 -5.37
C LEU A 104 -12.38 8.33 -6.50
N ARG A 105 -12.06 7.08 -6.84
CA ARG A 105 -12.80 6.34 -7.87
C ARG A 105 -14.28 6.18 -7.53
N ALA A 106 -14.59 5.79 -6.29
CA ALA A 106 -15.97 5.56 -5.87
C ALA A 106 -16.81 6.84 -5.97
N TRP A 107 -16.28 7.96 -5.48
CA TRP A 107 -16.99 9.23 -5.46
C TRP A 107 -17.17 9.82 -6.84
N THR A 108 -16.14 9.77 -7.69
CA THR A 108 -16.25 10.38 -9.02
C THR A 108 -16.97 9.50 -10.03
N HIS A 109 -16.88 8.16 -9.92
CA HIS A 109 -17.68 7.25 -10.73
C HIS A 109 -19.18 7.42 -10.48
N ALA A 110 -19.59 7.67 -9.23
CA ALA A 110 -20.98 7.98 -8.90
C ALA A 110 -21.52 9.24 -9.61
N GLU A 111 -20.63 10.11 -10.07
CA GLU A 111 -20.94 11.32 -10.83
C GLU A 111 -20.69 11.18 -12.35
N GLY A 112 -20.22 10.02 -12.82
CA GLY A 112 -19.88 9.78 -14.22
C GLY A 112 -18.55 10.40 -14.68
N GLU A 113 -17.63 10.68 -13.75
CA GLU A 113 -16.36 11.38 -14.00
C GLU A 113 -15.17 10.52 -13.52
N ASP A 114 -14.65 9.58 -14.32
CA ASP A 114 -13.55 8.72 -13.86
C ASP A 114 -12.22 9.48 -13.70
N VAL A 115 -11.54 9.28 -12.56
CA VAL A 115 -10.19 9.79 -12.33
C VAL A 115 -9.18 9.04 -13.22
N LYS A 116 -8.25 9.78 -13.83
CA LYS A 116 -7.15 9.18 -14.59
C LYS A 116 -6.13 8.58 -13.63
N ILE A 117 -5.85 7.29 -13.76
CA ILE A 117 -4.86 6.59 -12.93
C ILE A 117 -3.81 5.96 -13.84
N LEU A 118 -2.53 6.25 -13.57
CA LEU A 118 -1.41 5.66 -14.29
C LEU A 118 -1.00 4.33 -13.64
N PRO A 119 -0.73 3.27 -14.41
CA PRO A 119 -0.13 2.05 -13.89
C PRO A 119 1.21 2.33 -13.21
N ALA A 120 1.47 1.64 -12.10
CA ALA A 120 2.73 1.72 -11.38
C ALA A 120 3.05 0.38 -10.70
N MET A 121 4.34 0.17 -10.41
CA MET A 121 4.83 -1.02 -9.71
C MET A 121 4.38 -1.00 -8.25
N SER A 122 3.89 -2.14 -7.76
CA SER A 122 3.49 -2.30 -6.37
C SER A 122 4.61 -2.95 -5.55
N PHE A 123 4.37 -3.17 -4.26
CA PHE A 123 5.25 -4.00 -3.44
C PHE A 123 5.08 -5.50 -3.72
N LEU A 124 4.02 -5.91 -4.43
CA LEU A 124 3.75 -7.33 -4.71
C LEU A 124 4.80 -7.94 -5.63
N GLU A 125 5.29 -7.21 -6.63
CA GLU A 125 6.33 -7.73 -7.52
C GLU A 125 7.64 -8.06 -6.75
N PRO A 126 8.18 -7.15 -5.91
CA PRO A 126 9.27 -7.49 -5.00
C PRO A 126 8.94 -8.64 -4.05
N LEU A 127 7.74 -8.65 -3.46
CA LEU A 127 7.32 -9.71 -2.55
C LEU A 127 7.39 -11.08 -3.23
N PHE A 128 6.87 -11.20 -4.45
CA PHE A 128 6.94 -12.44 -5.23
C PHE A 128 8.38 -12.84 -5.53
N ALA A 129 9.22 -11.87 -5.88
CA ALA A 129 10.62 -12.13 -6.20
C ALA A 129 11.39 -12.67 -4.99
N VAL A 130 11.23 -12.05 -3.82
CA VAL A 130 11.94 -12.48 -2.61
C VAL A 130 11.36 -13.78 -2.06
N LEU A 131 10.04 -13.96 -2.17
CA LEU A 131 9.40 -15.19 -1.72
C LEU A 131 9.42 -16.33 -2.75
N GLY A 132 9.95 -16.11 -3.95
CA GLY A 132 9.92 -17.10 -5.03
C GLY A 132 8.50 -17.55 -5.44
N LEU A 133 7.51 -16.67 -5.27
CA LEU A 133 6.11 -16.98 -5.55
C LEU A 133 5.80 -16.79 -7.04
N ASP A 134 5.03 -17.73 -7.60
CA ASP A 134 4.32 -17.53 -8.85
C ASP A 134 2.81 -17.46 -8.56
N PRO A 135 2.17 -16.28 -8.69
CA PRO A 135 0.76 -16.10 -8.36
C PRO A 135 -0.18 -16.94 -9.25
N VAL A 136 0.31 -17.52 -10.36
CA VAL A 136 -0.47 -18.45 -11.21
C VAL A 136 -0.91 -19.70 -10.44
N HIS A 137 -0.19 -20.09 -9.39
CA HIS A 137 -0.55 -21.26 -8.56
C HIS A 137 -1.72 -21.03 -7.60
N GLY A 138 -2.27 -19.82 -7.58
CA GLY A 138 -3.35 -19.43 -6.68
C GLY A 138 -2.79 -18.68 -5.49
N LEU A 139 -3.13 -17.40 -5.41
CA LEU A 139 -2.70 -16.48 -4.37
C LEU A 139 -3.88 -15.60 -3.97
N SER A 140 -4.15 -15.50 -2.67
CA SER A 140 -5.10 -14.54 -2.11
C SER A 140 -4.37 -13.31 -1.59
N ILE A 141 -4.96 -12.14 -1.77
CA ILE A 141 -4.50 -10.88 -1.16
C ILE A 141 -5.66 -10.35 -0.34
N VAL A 142 -5.44 -10.16 0.96
CA VAL A 142 -6.47 -9.77 1.93
C VAL A 142 -5.97 -8.59 2.75
N ASP A 143 -6.86 -7.67 3.11
CA ASP A 143 -6.57 -6.58 4.03
C ASP A 143 -6.68 -7.08 5.47
N ALA A 144 -5.72 -6.75 6.35
CA ALA A 144 -5.76 -7.13 7.76
C ALA A 144 -6.99 -6.56 8.50
N ALA A 145 -7.60 -5.48 8.00
CA ALA A 145 -8.82 -4.91 8.56
C ALA A 145 -10.10 -5.66 8.15
N ASP A 146 -10.04 -6.58 7.18
CA ASP A 146 -11.18 -7.41 6.77
C ASP A 146 -11.31 -8.63 7.69
N GLU A 147 -11.68 -8.37 8.95
CA GLU A 147 -11.77 -9.39 10.00
C GLU A 147 -12.73 -10.54 9.64
N ASP A 148 -13.84 -10.23 8.97
CA ASP A 148 -14.81 -11.24 8.49
C ASP A 148 -14.12 -12.20 7.51
N ARG A 149 -13.36 -11.66 6.54
CA ARG A 149 -12.63 -12.48 5.57
C ARG A 149 -11.57 -13.36 6.20
N ILE A 150 -10.87 -12.87 7.23
CA ILE A 150 -9.89 -13.67 7.99
C ILE A 150 -10.60 -14.76 8.80
N ALA A 151 -11.71 -14.42 9.45
CA ALA A 151 -12.51 -15.32 10.29
C ALA A 151 -13.16 -16.47 9.51
N GLU A 152 -13.40 -16.31 8.20
CA GLU A 152 -13.87 -17.39 7.31
C GLU A 152 -12.83 -18.51 7.11
N GLY A 153 -11.56 -18.26 7.46
CA GLY A 153 -10.45 -19.15 7.21
C GLY A 153 -9.84 -18.92 5.83
N LEU A 154 -8.55 -18.63 5.81
CA LEU A 154 -7.77 -18.42 4.60
C LEU A 154 -7.53 -19.75 3.86
N ARG A 155 -7.49 -19.68 2.53
CA ARG A 155 -7.28 -20.85 1.65
C ARG A 155 -6.17 -20.55 0.65
N GLY A 156 -5.24 -21.49 0.51
CA GLY A 156 -4.11 -21.28 -0.38
C GLY A 156 -3.12 -20.26 0.18
N ASP A 157 -2.06 -20.03 -0.59
CA ASP A 157 -1.07 -19.01 -0.30
C ASP A 157 -1.76 -17.65 -0.19
N THR A 158 -1.52 -16.94 0.92
CA THR A 158 -2.21 -15.68 1.21
C THR A 158 -1.24 -14.60 1.66
N ILE A 159 -1.38 -13.42 1.06
CA ILE A 159 -0.75 -12.19 1.53
C ILE A 159 -1.80 -11.39 2.31
N VAL A 160 -1.49 -11.07 3.56
CA VAL A 160 -2.27 -10.14 4.37
C VAL A 160 -1.54 -8.80 4.41
N THR A 161 -2.16 -7.76 3.88
CA THR A 161 -1.61 -6.41 3.79
C THR A 161 -2.04 -5.54 4.96
N GLN A 162 -1.43 -4.35 5.12
CA GLN A 162 -1.87 -3.34 6.10
C GLN A 162 -1.79 -3.83 7.56
N VAL A 163 -0.75 -4.60 7.90
CA VAL A 163 -0.50 -5.01 9.30
C VAL A 163 0.25 -3.88 10.02
N TYR A 164 -0.40 -2.73 10.19
CA TYR A 164 0.31 -1.48 10.47
C TYR A 164 0.43 -1.08 11.94
N ALA A 165 -0.26 -1.79 12.82
CA ALA A 165 -0.28 -1.50 14.24
C ALA A 165 -0.29 -2.81 15.03
N ARG A 166 0.20 -2.74 16.27
CA ARG A 166 0.25 -3.89 17.16
C ARG A 166 -1.15 -4.46 17.45
N GLU A 167 -2.14 -3.58 17.57
CA GLU A 167 -3.53 -3.95 17.79
C GLU A 167 -4.08 -4.75 16.60
N ILE A 168 -3.81 -4.30 15.37
CA ILE A 168 -4.18 -5.02 14.14
C ILE A 168 -3.46 -6.36 14.06
N ALA A 169 -2.15 -6.39 14.32
CA ALA A 169 -1.37 -7.63 14.36
C ALA A 169 -1.90 -8.62 15.41
N SER A 170 -2.32 -8.13 16.58
CA SER A 170 -2.90 -8.93 17.64
C SER A 170 -4.26 -9.51 17.24
N ASN A 171 -5.15 -8.71 16.65
CA ASN A 171 -6.45 -9.18 16.18
C ASN A 171 -6.28 -10.21 15.06
N LEU A 172 -5.46 -9.90 14.05
CA LEU A 172 -5.13 -10.80 12.95
C LEU A 172 -4.60 -12.13 13.46
N LYS A 173 -3.64 -12.12 14.38
CA LYS A 173 -3.10 -13.31 15.03
C LYS A 173 -4.21 -14.15 15.68
N LEU A 174 -5.07 -13.54 16.48
CA LEU A 174 -6.14 -14.25 17.20
C LEU A 174 -7.13 -14.90 16.22
N LEU A 175 -7.54 -14.19 15.17
CA LEU A 175 -8.44 -14.72 14.14
C LEU A 175 -7.79 -15.89 13.38
N LEU A 176 -6.51 -15.76 13.01
CA LEU A 176 -5.79 -16.84 12.34
C LEU A 176 -5.67 -18.08 13.23
N MET A 177 -5.43 -17.91 14.53
CA MET A 177 -5.33 -19.01 15.51
C MET A 177 -6.62 -19.84 15.67
N GLU A 178 -7.76 -19.34 15.21
CA GLU A 178 -9.00 -20.14 15.15
C GLU A 178 -8.92 -21.24 14.08
N HIS A 179 -8.07 -21.06 13.07
CA HIS A 179 -7.96 -21.93 11.90
C HIS A 179 -6.59 -22.61 11.73
N MET A 180 -5.56 -22.15 12.44
CA MET A 180 -4.21 -22.73 12.38
C MET A 180 -3.49 -22.71 13.73
N GLU A 181 -2.54 -23.62 13.91
CA GLU A 181 -1.76 -23.70 15.15
C GLU A 181 -0.95 -22.42 15.38
N ASP A 182 -0.81 -22.04 16.65
CA ASP A 182 -0.07 -20.86 17.08
C ASP A 182 1.43 -20.94 16.75
N THR A 183 1.97 -22.16 16.66
CA THR A 183 3.34 -22.44 16.24
C THR A 183 3.53 -22.49 14.73
N ARG A 184 2.47 -22.32 13.92
CA ARG A 184 2.60 -22.31 12.46
C ARG A 184 3.51 -21.15 12.04
N GLU A 185 4.46 -21.46 11.16
CA GLU A 185 5.38 -20.47 10.63
C GLU A 185 4.70 -19.61 9.56
N VAL A 186 4.86 -18.30 9.69
CA VAL A 186 4.40 -17.27 8.76
C VAL A 186 5.57 -16.35 8.41
N TYR A 187 5.47 -15.64 7.29
CA TYR A 187 6.51 -14.74 6.81
C TYR A 187 6.12 -13.30 7.13
N TYR A 188 6.84 -12.72 8.06
CA TYR A 188 6.78 -11.30 8.37
C TYR A 188 7.63 -10.53 7.37
N LEU A 189 7.00 -9.64 6.62
CA LEU A 189 7.61 -8.85 5.55
C LEU A 189 7.51 -7.39 5.95
N HIS A 190 8.64 -6.75 6.20
CA HIS A 190 8.69 -5.36 6.60
C HIS A 190 9.62 -4.59 5.69
N HIS A 191 9.18 -3.41 5.27
CA HIS A 191 9.99 -2.47 4.49
C HIS A 191 10.59 -3.08 3.21
N LEU A 192 9.82 -3.93 2.52
CA LEU A 192 10.25 -4.51 1.24
C LEU A 192 10.71 -3.41 0.28
N CYS A 193 11.86 -3.61 -0.37
CA CYS A 193 12.53 -2.64 -1.24
C CYS A 193 13.06 -1.36 -0.56
N LEU A 194 13.11 -1.30 0.77
CA LEU A 194 13.77 -0.21 1.50
C LEU A 194 15.10 -0.69 2.13
N PRO A 195 16.01 0.24 2.51
CA PRO A 195 17.32 -0.13 3.05
C PRO A 195 17.29 -0.98 4.32
N ASP A 196 16.22 -0.90 5.10
CA ASP A 196 15.95 -1.63 6.33
C ASP A 196 14.96 -2.79 6.14
N GLU A 197 14.89 -3.33 4.91
CA GLU A 197 14.10 -4.53 4.58
C GLU A 197 14.35 -5.67 5.57
N ARG A 198 13.27 -6.24 6.10
CA ARG A 198 13.29 -7.40 6.97
C ARG A 198 12.28 -8.43 6.52
N ILE A 199 12.79 -9.64 6.25
CA ILE A 199 11.99 -10.81 5.93
C ILE A 199 12.32 -11.87 6.95
N ALA A 200 11.36 -12.18 7.79
CA ALA A 200 11.53 -13.10 8.91
C ALA A 200 10.47 -14.18 8.89
N ARG A 201 10.88 -15.42 9.10
CA ARG A 201 9.97 -16.50 9.43
C ARG A 201 9.75 -16.48 10.95
N ILE A 202 8.50 -16.28 11.35
CA ILE A 202 8.11 -16.20 12.76
C ILE A 202 6.99 -17.20 13.04
N ALA A 203 6.86 -17.64 14.28
CA ALA A 203 5.66 -18.36 14.69
C ALA A 203 4.47 -17.38 14.75
N LEU A 204 3.26 -17.84 14.41
CA LEU A 204 2.07 -16.99 14.42
C LEU A 204 1.86 -16.27 15.76
N PHE A 205 2.17 -16.92 16.89
CA PHE A 205 2.06 -16.29 18.22
C PHE A 205 3.00 -15.10 18.44
N GLU A 206 4.01 -14.91 17.60
CA GLU A 206 5.00 -13.83 17.69
C GLU A 206 4.60 -12.60 16.87
N LEU A 207 3.53 -12.67 16.08
CA LEU A 207 3.13 -11.63 15.14
C LEU A 207 2.95 -10.25 15.80
N ASP A 208 2.27 -10.18 16.94
CA ASP A 208 2.03 -8.94 17.69
C ASP A 208 3.16 -8.57 18.67
N ARG A 209 4.30 -9.25 18.58
CA ARG A 209 5.51 -9.00 19.37
C ARG A 209 6.61 -8.31 18.56
N GLN A 210 6.39 -8.07 17.27
CA GLN A 210 7.35 -7.38 16.40
C GLN A 210 7.31 -5.88 16.68
N GLU A 211 8.42 -5.34 17.20
CA GLU A 211 8.54 -3.94 17.61
C GLU A 211 8.60 -2.95 16.43
N ASP A 212 8.93 -3.45 15.24
CA ASP A 212 9.10 -2.72 13.99
C ASP A 212 7.84 -2.70 13.11
N THR A 213 6.69 -3.15 13.63
CA THR A 213 5.44 -3.20 12.85
C THR A 213 4.94 -1.81 12.47
N ASP A 214 4.69 -1.60 11.18
CA ASP A 214 4.23 -0.32 10.64
C ASP A 214 3.42 -0.45 9.33
N HIS A 215 3.02 0.68 8.74
CA HIS A 215 2.22 0.75 7.52
C HIS A 215 2.79 0.07 6.25
N LEU A 216 4.06 -0.35 6.29
CA LEU A 216 4.73 -1.09 5.23
C LEU A 216 5.00 -2.56 5.61
N THR A 217 4.35 -3.04 6.68
CA THR A 217 4.37 -4.44 7.10
C THR A 217 3.25 -5.23 6.43
N SER A 218 3.61 -6.40 5.90
CA SER A 218 2.71 -7.41 5.36
C SER A 218 3.06 -8.80 5.91
N LEU A 219 2.09 -9.70 5.90
CA LEU A 219 2.28 -11.09 6.28
C LEU A 219 2.06 -11.98 5.06
N PHE A 220 2.92 -12.96 4.84
CA PHE A 220 2.66 -14.05 3.91
C PHE A 220 2.44 -15.36 4.68
N ILE A 221 1.32 -16.02 4.37
CA ILE A 221 0.87 -17.25 5.00
C ILE A 221 0.85 -18.32 3.90
N PRO A 222 1.81 -19.26 3.88
CA PRO A 222 1.83 -20.32 2.89
C PRO A 222 0.73 -21.34 3.20
N ASP A 223 0.08 -21.91 2.18
CA ASP A 223 -0.91 -22.98 2.33
C ASP A 223 -0.27 -24.24 2.92
N THR A 224 0.92 -24.58 2.42
CA THR A 224 1.71 -25.72 2.87
C THR A 224 3.06 -25.24 3.41
N PRO A 225 3.48 -25.66 4.62
CA PRO A 225 4.74 -25.21 5.25
C PRO A 225 6.02 -25.62 4.50
N LEU A 226 5.92 -26.43 3.44
CA LEU A 226 7.05 -26.97 2.67
C LEU A 226 7.67 -25.98 1.66
N PHE A 227 7.21 -24.73 1.59
CA PHE A 227 7.58 -23.78 0.52
C PHE A 227 9.11 -23.51 0.41
N TRP A 228 9.92 -23.87 1.42
CA TRP A 228 11.36 -23.58 1.47
C TRP A 228 12.28 -24.74 1.87
N GLU A 229 11.92 -26.00 1.63
CA GLU A 229 12.96 -27.04 1.54
C GLU A 229 13.77 -26.85 0.24
N LYS A 230 14.73 -25.91 0.25
CA LYS A 230 15.86 -25.87 -0.67
C LYS A 230 17.14 -26.23 0.08
#